data_AF-A0A7W1IYC2-F1
#
_entry.id   AF-A0A7W1IYC2-F1
#
_cell.length_a   1.000
_cell.length_b   1.000
_cell.length_c   1.000
_cell.angle_alpha   90.00
_cell.angle_beta   90.00
_cell.angle_gamma   90.00
#
_symmetry.space_group_name_H-M   'P 1'
#
loop_
_entity.id
_entity.type
_entity.pdbx_description
1 polymer ?
#
loop_
_entity_poly.entity_id
_entity_poly.type
_entity_poly.pdbx_seq_one_letter_code
_entity_poly.pdbx_strand_id
1 'polypeptide(L)' 'GMVIERKRRDGERDGLLWFCENCNEKLYEEYFELEDITTQFQGVFKRFYASEEMRTCKNCGAVMQPPS' A
#
# COMPACT_ATOMS: atom_id res chain seq x y z
N GLY A 1 -3.03 -2.02 -19.91
CA GLY A 1 -3.25 -0.63 -20.36
C GLY A 1 -1.91 0.06 -20.49
N MET A 2 -1.82 1.15 -21.25
CA MET A 2 -0.61 1.98 -21.34
C MET A 2 -0.59 2.95 -20.14
N VAL A 3 0.57 3.09 -19.48
CA VAL A 3 0.75 3.98 -18.32
C VAL A 3 1.94 4.90 -18.61
N ILE A 4 1.78 6.20 -18.39
CA ILE A 4 2.84 7.22 -18.52
C ILE A 4 2.79 8.08 -17.26
N GLU A 5 3.92 8.19 -16.55
CA GLU A 5 4.05 8.97 -15.33
C GLU A 5 5.27 9.91 -15.40
N ARG A 6 5.23 10.99 -14.61
CA ARG A 6 6.36 11.93 -14.46
C ARG A 6 7.24 11.49 -13.29
N LYS A 7 8.56 11.52 -13.46
CA LYS A 7 9.51 11.43 -12.33
C LYS A 7 9.19 12.49 -11.27
N ARG A 8 9.22 12.09 -10.01
CA ARG A 8 9.01 12.98 -8.86
C ARG A 8 10.12 14.04 -8.78
N ARG A 9 9.77 15.21 -8.25
CA ARG A 9 10.74 16.25 -7.85
C ARG A 9 11.32 15.88 -6.49
N ASP A 10 12.47 16.45 -6.16
CA ASP A 10 13.09 16.25 -4.85
C ASP A 10 12.11 16.62 -3.74
N GLY A 11 11.98 15.73 -2.74
CA GLY A 11 11.06 15.87 -1.62
C GLY A 11 9.59 15.49 -1.89
N GLU A 12 9.21 15.17 -3.13
CA GLU A 12 7.89 14.58 -3.42
C GLU A 12 7.89 13.10 -3.00
N ARG A 13 6.82 12.68 -2.29
CA ARG A 13 6.65 11.31 -1.82
C ARG A 13 5.41 10.68 -2.44
N ASP A 14 5.54 9.42 -2.81
CA ASP A 14 4.43 8.57 -3.19
C ASP A 14 3.87 7.87 -1.96
N GLY A 15 2.58 7.54 -2.00
CA GLY A 15 1.86 6.88 -0.93
C GLY A 15 1.13 5.64 -1.43
N LEU A 16 1.31 4.52 -0.75
CA LEU A 16 0.52 3.31 -0.94
C LEU A 16 -0.41 3.14 0.26
N LEU A 17 -1.70 3.04 -0.01
CA LEU A 17 -2.74 2.97 1.01
C LEU A 17 -3.62 1.74 0.79
N TRP A 18 -3.96 1.07 1.89
CA TRP A 18 -4.91 -0.03 1.91
C TRP A 18 -6.12 0.34 2.77
N PHE A 19 -7.30 -0.02 2.28
CA PHE A 19 -8.56 0.22 2.95
C PHE A 19 -9.30 -1.10 3.14
N CYS A 20 -10.09 -1.17 4.21
CA CYS A 20 -10.90 -2.33 4.51
C CYS A 20 -11.98 -2.52 3.43
N GLU A 21 -12.08 -3.70 2.85
CA GLU A 21 -13.06 -4.01 1.80
C GLU A 21 -14.51 -4.04 2.31
N ASN A 22 -14.72 -4.15 3.63
CA ASN A 22 -16.04 -4.21 4.24
C ASN A 22 -16.60 -2.84 4.66
N CYS A 23 -15.76 -1.95 5.22
CA CYS A 23 -16.22 -0.67 5.76
C CYS A 23 -15.40 0.55 5.31
N ASN A 24 -14.44 0.37 4.41
CA ASN A 24 -13.57 1.41 3.86
C ASN A 24 -12.69 2.16 4.89
N GLU A 25 -12.53 1.61 6.09
CA GLU A 25 -11.58 2.12 7.08
C GLU A 25 -10.13 1.94 6.58
N LYS A 26 -9.25 2.91 6.81
CA LYS A 26 -7.84 2.80 6.40
C LYS A 26 -7.13 1.73 7.25
N LEU A 27 -6.54 0.74 6.59
CA LEU A 27 -5.79 -0.34 7.25
C LEU A 27 -4.34 0.07 7.46
N TYR A 28 -3.71 0.55 6.39
CA TYR A 28 -2.28 0.83 6.36
C TYR A 28 -1.98 1.91 5.33
N GLU A 29 -0.94 2.69 5.60
CA GLU A 29 -0.34 3.61 4.63
C GLU A 29 1.17 3.62 4.79
N GLU A 30 1.87 3.73 3.66
CA GLU A 30 3.31 3.96 3.65
C GLU A 30 3.65 5.02 2.61
N TYR A 31 4.46 6.00 3.01
CA TYR A 31 4.94 7.06 2.13
C TYR A 31 6.45 6.95 1.95
N PHE A 32 6.95 7.15 0.73
CA PHE A 32 8.38 7.07 0.41
C PHE A 32 8.72 7.89 -0.82
N GLU A 33 10.00 8.28 -0.95
CA GLU A 33 10.50 8.85 -2.19
C GLU A 33 10.69 7.73 -3.23
N LEU A 34 10.09 7.93 -4.41
CA LEU A 34 10.04 6.92 -5.46
C LEU A 34 11.25 7.05 -6.40
N GLU A 35 12.17 6.10 -6.29
CA GLU A 35 13.36 5.96 -7.14
C GLU A 35 13.18 4.83 -8.17
N ASP A 36 12.64 3.69 -7.74
CA ASP A 36 12.37 2.51 -8.57
C ASP A 36 11.04 1.87 -8.14
N ILE A 37 10.02 2.06 -8.98
CA ILE A 37 8.68 1.52 -8.78
C ILE A 37 8.65 0.00 -8.68
N THR A 38 9.53 -0.71 -9.40
CA THR A 38 9.46 -2.17 -9.48
C THR A 38 9.95 -2.81 -8.20
N THR A 39 11.02 -2.28 -7.61
CA THR A 39 11.61 -2.84 -6.39
C THR A 39 10.93 -2.30 -5.14
N GLN A 40 10.64 -1.00 -5.08
CA GLN A 40 10.09 -0.38 -3.87
C GLN A 40 8.65 -0.81 -3.60
N PHE A 41 7.77 -0.83 -4.62
CA PHE A 41 6.37 -1.21 -4.41
C PHE A 41 6.27 -2.66 -3.92
N GLN A 42 7.02 -3.57 -4.54
CA GLN A 42 7.06 -4.99 -4.12
C GLN A 42 7.53 -5.14 -2.68
N GLY A 43 8.49 -4.32 -2.24
CA GLY A 43 8.94 -4.29 -0.85
C GLY A 43 7.82 -3.87 0.12
N VAL A 44 7.09 -2.81 -0.20
CA VAL A 44 5.95 -2.34 0.61
C VAL A 44 4.84 -3.38 0.63
N PHE A 45 4.49 -3.94 -0.53
CA PHE A 45 3.48 -4.99 -0.66
C PHE A 45 3.82 -6.20 0.21
N LYS A 46 5.06 -6.68 0.16
CA LYS A 46 5.51 -7.80 0.98
C LYS A 46 5.37 -7.52 2.48
N ARG A 47 5.73 -6.30 2.93
CA ARG A 47 5.57 -5.90 4.34
C ARG A 47 4.11 -5.93 4.77
N PHE A 48 3.24 -5.30 3.97
CA PHE A 48 1.81 -5.25 4.27
C PHE A 48 1.17 -6.65 4.27
N TYR A 49 1.38 -7.44 3.21
CA TYR A 49 0.75 -8.75 3.10
C TYR A 49 1.28 -9.80 4.08
N ALA A 50 2.53 -9.66 4.54
CA ALA A 50 3.10 -10.56 5.55
C ALA A 50 2.55 -10.31 6.98
N SER A 51 1.92 -9.17 7.25
CA SER A 51 1.40 -8.82 8.57
C SER A 51 -0.13 -8.95 8.63
N GLU A 52 -0.63 -9.93 9.37
CA GLU A 52 -2.08 -10.05 9.64
C GLU A 52 -2.61 -8.86 10.44
N GLU A 53 -1.80 -8.32 11.37
CA GLU A 53 -2.17 -7.15 12.15
C GLU A 53 -2.41 -5.93 11.24
N MET A 54 -1.53 -5.68 10.28
CA MET A 54 -1.71 -4.58 9.32
C MET A 54 -2.90 -4.80 8.37
N ARG A 55 -3.26 -6.07 8.11
CA ARG A 55 -4.41 -6.44 7.28
C ARG A 55 -5.74 -6.50 8.05
N THR A 56 -5.71 -6.39 9.37
CA THR A 56 -6.90 -6.50 10.22
C THR A 56 -7.51 -5.12 10.46
N CYS A 57 -8.76 -4.95 10.06
CA CYS A 57 -9.50 -3.71 10.29
C CYS A 57 -9.79 -3.51 11.77
N LYS A 58 -9.29 -2.41 12.33
CA LYS A 58 -9.54 -2.04 13.74
C LYS A 58 -10.98 -1.62 14.03
N ASN A 59 -11.74 -1.25 12.99
CA ASN A 59 -13.14 -0.81 13.12
C ASN A 59 -14.13 -1.98 13.08
N CYS A 60 -14.01 -2.90 12.12
CA CYS A 60 -14.97 -4.00 11.94
C CYS A 60 -14.40 -5.41 12.15
N GLY A 61 -13.10 -5.56 12.41
CA GLY A 61 -12.44 -6.85 12.62
C GLY A 61 -12.19 -7.68 11.36
N ALA A 62 -12.66 -7.24 10.19
CA ALA A 62 -12.41 -7.95 8.93
C ALA A 62 -10.91 -7.97 8.58
N VAL A 63 -10.43 -9.12 8.11
CA VAL A 63 -9.03 -9.32 7.70
C VAL A 63 -8.94 -9.36 6.18
N MET A 64 -8.22 -8.40 5.58
CA MET A 64 -7.97 -8.38 4.13
C MET A 64 -7.15 -9.60 3.72
N GLN A 65 -7.56 -10.29 2.65
CA GLN A 65 -6.80 -11.43 2.13
C GLN A 65 -5.65 -10.97 1.22
N PRO A 66 -4.47 -11.60 1.27
CA PRO A 66 -3.42 -11.35 0.29
C PRO A 66 -3.89 -11.72 -1.14
N PRO A 67 -3.35 -11.04 -2.18
CA PRO A 67 -3.63 -11.41 -3.56
C PRO A 67 -3.14 -12.82 -3.88
N SER A 68 -3.91 -13.52 -4.73
CA SER A 68 -3.61 -14.86 -5.23
C SER A 68 -2.59 -14.87 -6.37
#